data_AF-A0A970UAI8-F1
#
_entry.id   AF-A0A970UAI8-F1
#
_cell.length_a   1.000
_cell.length_b   1.000
_cell.length_c   1.000
_cell.angle_alpha   90.00
_cell.angle_beta   90.00
_cell.angle_gamma   90.00
#
_symmetry.space_group_name_H-M   'P 1'
#
loop_
_entity.id
_entity.type
_entity.pdbx_description
1 polymer ?
#
loop_
_entity_poly.entity_id
_entity_poly.type
_entity_poly.pdbx_seq_one_letter_code
_entity_poly.pdbx_strand_id
1 'polypeptide(L)'
;MAKEALFGKTLSELQKIVADFGLPAYTARQITGWLYQKDITTIDEMSNLSKNARLLLNEHYAFGLTPFTKVQTSTDGTRKYLFAAGDMKFIETAYIPEVERATLCVSSQVGCKMGCLFCMTGKQGFQTNLTAGQIINQVRSIPETDKLTNLVYMGIGEPLD
;
A
#
# COMPACT_ATOMS: atom_id res chain seq x y z
N MET A 1 19.87 -3.77 5.18
CA MET A 1 18.89 -3.79 4.07
C MET A 1 17.50 -3.76 4.69
N ALA A 2 16.57 -2.99 4.13
CA ALA A 2 15.18 -3.01 4.59
C ALA A 2 14.57 -4.38 4.28
N LYS A 3 13.81 -4.96 5.22
CA LYS A 3 13.10 -6.23 5.01
C LYS A 3 12.04 -6.05 3.92
N GLU A 4 11.83 -7.08 3.11
CA GLU A 4 10.76 -7.07 2.11
C GLU A 4 9.38 -7.05 2.79
N ALA A 5 8.40 -6.36 2.21
CA ALA A 5 7.05 -6.28 2.74
C ALA A 5 6.20 -7.52 2.37
N LEU A 6 5.45 -8.06 3.34
CA LEU A 6 4.40 -9.06 3.08
C LEU A 6 3.16 -8.41 2.48
N PHE A 7 2.80 -7.22 2.94
CA PHE A 7 1.66 -6.49 2.43
C PHE A 7 1.91 -6.10 0.96
N GLY A 8 0.94 -6.41 0.09
CA GLY A 8 1.08 -6.29 -1.37
C GLY A 8 1.43 -7.58 -2.09
N LYS A 9 1.80 -8.65 -1.37
CA LYS A 9 2.00 -9.98 -1.97
C LYS A 9 0.67 -10.64 -2.31
N THR A 10 0.63 -11.27 -3.47
CA THR A 10 -0.46 -12.14 -3.91
C THR A 10 -0.48 -13.45 -3.12
N LEU A 11 -1.60 -14.17 -3.16
CA LEU A 11 -1.69 -15.50 -2.54
C LEU A 11 -0.62 -16.46 -3.08
N SER A 12 -0.33 -16.43 -4.38
CA SER A 12 0.68 -17.29 -5.01
C SER A 12 2.10 -16.96 -4.54
N GLU A 13 2.43 -15.68 -4.38
CA GLU A 13 3.72 -15.29 -3.78
C GLU A 13 3.82 -15.73 -2.32
N LEU A 14 2.75 -15.57 -1.54
CA LEU A 14 2.72 -16.03 -0.14
C LEU A 14 2.83 -17.55 -0.03
N GLN A 15 2.24 -18.30 -0.96
CA GLN A 15 2.41 -19.76 -1.04
C GLN A 15 3.86 -20.15 -1.26
N LYS A 16 4.57 -19.42 -2.13
CA LYS A 16 6.01 -19.62 -2.36
C LYS A 16 6.82 -19.33 -1.10
N ILE A 17 6.58 -18.19 -0.45
CA ILE A 17 7.27 -17.79 0.80
C ILE A 17 7.09 -18.85 1.88
N VAL A 18 5.85 -19.33 2.07
CA VAL A 18 5.54 -20.37 3.06
C VAL A 18 6.23 -21.69 2.73
N ALA A 19 6.29 -22.08 1.46
CA ALA A 19 6.99 -23.28 1.01
C ALA A 19 8.52 -23.17 1.22
N ASP A 20 9.11 -22.01 0.93
CA ASP A 20 10.55 -21.75 1.10
C ASP A 20 10.98 -21.88 2.59
N PHE A 21 10.07 -21.60 3.53
CA PHE A 21 10.29 -21.81 4.96
C PHE A 21 9.86 -23.19 5.50
N GLY A 22 9.41 -24.09 4.62
CA GLY A 22 8.90 -25.41 5.04
C GLY A 22 7.65 -25.36 5.91
N LEU A 23 6.87 -24.27 5.81
CA LEU A 23 5.62 -24.10 6.56
C LEU A 23 4.45 -24.79 5.83
N PRO A 24 3.38 -25.19 6.56
CA PRO A 24 2.22 -25.82 5.92
C PRO A 24 1.54 -24.93 4.89
N ALA A 25 1.12 -25.49 3.75
CA ALA A 25 0.56 -24.72 2.63
C ALA A 25 -0.68 -23.87 2.99
N TYR A 26 -1.47 -24.27 3.99
CA TYR A 26 -2.62 -23.49 4.46
C TYR A 26 -2.23 -22.17 5.14
N THR A 27 -1.00 -22.06 5.64
CA THR A 27 -0.48 -20.85 6.30
C THR A 27 -0.49 -19.64 5.36
N ALA A 28 -0.29 -19.84 4.06
CA ALA A 28 -0.39 -18.75 3.08
C ALA A 28 -1.77 -18.10 3.09
N ARG A 29 -2.85 -18.90 3.14
CA ARG A 29 -4.23 -18.38 3.22
C ARG A 29 -4.50 -17.66 4.54
N GLN A 30 -3.93 -18.17 5.65
CA GLN A 30 -4.03 -17.49 6.95
C GLN A 30 -3.37 -16.10 6.89
N ILE A 31 -2.15 -16.03 6.35
CA ILE A 31 -1.43 -14.75 6.16
C ILE A 31 -2.25 -13.81 5.27
N THR A 32 -2.77 -14.27 4.13
CA THR A 32 -3.62 -13.44 3.25
C THR A 32 -4.83 -12.87 3.99
N GLY A 33 -5.52 -13.68 4.80
CA GLY A 33 -6.65 -13.22 5.61
C GLY A 33 -6.25 -12.13 6.60
N TRP A 34 -5.11 -12.28 7.27
CA TRP A 34 -4.59 -11.28 8.19
C TRP A 34 -4.16 -9.99 7.50
N LEU A 35 -3.49 -10.08 6.36
CA LEU A 35 -3.04 -8.90 5.62
C LEU A 35 -4.22 -8.07 5.09
N TYR A 36 -5.24 -8.71 4.52
CA TYR A 36 -6.24 -8.00 3.72
C TYR A 36 -7.65 -7.96 4.30
N GLN A 37 -7.98 -8.79 5.30
CA GLN A 37 -9.32 -8.85 5.91
C GLN A 37 -9.34 -8.39 7.36
N LYS A 38 -8.17 -8.19 7.97
CA LYS A 38 -8.04 -7.81 9.38
C LYS A 38 -7.30 -6.47 9.47
N ASP A 39 -7.65 -5.71 10.49
CA ASP A 39 -7.03 -4.41 10.76
C ASP A 39 -5.89 -4.60 11.76
N ILE A 40 -4.81 -5.24 11.30
CA ILE A 40 -3.58 -5.45 12.06
C ILE A 40 -2.44 -4.69 11.41
N THR A 41 -1.39 -4.41 12.17
CA THR A 41 -0.22 -3.64 11.68
C THR A 41 1.11 -4.37 11.85
N THR A 42 1.09 -5.53 12.51
CA THR A 42 2.29 -6.32 12.81
C THR A 42 2.06 -7.80 12.51
N ILE A 43 3.14 -8.53 12.22
CA ILE A 43 3.09 -10.00 12.00
C ILE A 43 2.73 -10.74 13.30
N ASP A 44 3.06 -10.17 14.46
CA ASP A 44 2.84 -10.82 15.75
C ASP A 44 1.37 -10.99 16.11
N GLU A 45 0.50 -10.13 15.58
CA GLU A 45 -0.96 -10.17 15.75
C GLU A 45 -1.62 -11.36 15.05
N MET A 46 -0.91 -12.07 14.16
CA MET A 46 -1.41 -13.24 13.45
C MET A 46 -1.54 -14.46 14.38
N SER A 47 -2.53 -14.44 15.27
CA SER A 47 -2.66 -15.34 16.42
C SER A 47 -2.86 -16.81 16.08
N ASN A 48 -3.39 -17.10 14.88
CA ASN A 48 -3.58 -18.47 14.38
C ASN A 48 -2.34 -19.03 13.65
N LEU A 49 -1.24 -18.28 13.60
CA LEU A 49 0.07 -18.77 13.18
C LEU A 49 0.87 -19.26 14.39
N SER A 50 1.63 -20.35 14.17
CA SER A 50 2.55 -20.85 15.19
C SER A 50 3.57 -19.77 15.57
N LYS A 51 4.11 -19.85 16.79
CA LYS A 51 5.16 -18.92 17.24
C LYS A 51 6.38 -18.97 16.31
N ASN A 52 6.75 -20.17 15.87
CA ASN A 52 7.85 -20.36 14.93
C ASN A 52 7.59 -19.68 13.57
N ALA A 53 6.37 -19.79 13.03
CA ALA A 53 6.02 -19.14 11.77
C ALA A 53 6.10 -17.61 11.88
N ARG A 54 5.59 -17.02 12.97
CA ARG A 54 5.69 -15.57 13.20
C ARG A 54 7.14 -15.11 13.36
N LEU A 55 7.97 -15.87 14.07
CA LEU A 55 9.41 -15.57 14.21
C LEU A 55 10.11 -15.56 12.85
N LEU A 56 9.98 -16.63 12.05
CA LEU A 56 10.57 -16.73 10.72
C LEU A 56 10.12 -15.57 9.80
N LEU A 57 8.82 -15.28 9.79
CA LEU A 57 8.29 -14.17 9.00
C LEU A 57 8.86 -12.82 9.46
N ASN A 58 8.91 -12.57 10.77
CA ASN A 58 9.49 -11.34 11.32
C ASN A 58 10.99 -11.22 11.06
N GLU A 59 11.75 -12.31 10.98
CA GLU A 59 13.19 -12.26 10.68
C GLU A 59 13.46 -11.77 9.26
N HIS A 60 12.66 -12.22 8.29
CA HIS A 60 12.89 -11.98 6.87
C HIS A 60 12.05 -10.87 6.25
N TYR A 61 10.86 -10.62 6.80
CA TYR A 61 9.88 -9.71 6.22
C TYR A 61 9.41 -8.65 7.21
N ALA A 62 8.99 -7.51 6.66
CA ALA A 62 8.20 -6.51 7.36
C ALA A 62 6.71 -6.71 7.05
N PHE A 63 5.83 -6.19 7.90
CA PHE A 63 4.40 -6.20 7.63
C PHE A 63 4.10 -5.43 6.33
N GLY A 64 4.55 -4.18 6.22
CA GLY A 64 4.56 -3.42 4.96
C GLY A 64 3.59 -2.24 4.87
N LEU A 65 2.71 -2.04 5.86
CA LEU A 65 1.94 -0.80 5.96
C LEU A 65 2.78 0.33 6.56
N THR A 66 2.64 1.53 6.01
CA THR A 66 3.35 2.73 6.44
C THR A 66 2.35 3.88 6.57
N PRO A 67 2.30 4.60 7.70
CA PRO A 67 1.40 5.74 7.85
C PRO A 67 1.74 6.87 6.88
N PHE A 68 0.76 7.71 6.57
CA PHE A 68 1.03 8.98 5.89
C PHE A 68 1.89 9.90 6.78
N THR A 69 2.72 10.72 6.16
CA THR A 69 3.62 11.66 6.84
C THR A 69 2.97 13.03 7.07
N LYS A 70 2.01 13.40 6.22
CA LYS A 70 1.29 14.67 6.31
C LYS A 70 -0.10 14.53 5.72
N VAL A 71 -1.06 15.31 6.25
CA VAL A 71 -2.38 15.50 5.66
C VAL A 71 -2.68 16.99 5.52
N GLN A 72 -3.35 17.36 4.43
CA GLN A 72 -3.94 18.68 4.22
C GLN A 72 -5.43 18.53 3.98
N THR A 73 -6.24 19.34 4.66
CA THR A 73 -7.69 19.30 4.57
C THR A 73 -8.22 20.56 3.90
N SER A 74 -8.99 20.38 2.83
CA SER A 74 -9.72 21.44 2.13
C SER A 74 -11.02 21.78 2.86
N THR A 75 -11.59 22.96 2.58
CA THR A 75 -12.89 23.41 3.10
C THR A 75 -14.07 22.56 2.63
N ASP A 76 -13.93 21.90 1.47
CA ASP A 76 -14.93 20.97 0.92
C ASP A 76 -14.84 19.55 1.52
N GLY A 77 -13.92 19.31 2.46
CA GLY A 77 -13.69 18.02 3.08
C GLY A 77 -12.68 17.12 2.35
N THR A 78 -12.20 17.51 1.16
CA THR A 78 -11.12 16.82 0.45
C THR A 78 -9.88 16.76 1.32
N ARG A 79 -9.26 15.59 1.42
CA ARG A 79 -8.03 15.39 2.17
C ARG A 79 -6.92 14.86 1.29
N LYS A 80 -5.80 15.56 1.29
CA LYS A 80 -4.60 15.18 0.55
C LYS A 80 -3.56 14.62 1.51
N TYR A 81 -3.26 13.34 1.37
CA TYR A 81 -2.30 12.60 2.17
C TYR A 81 -0.96 12.52 1.43
N LEU A 82 0.13 12.70 2.17
CA LEU A 82 1.49 12.52 1.69
C LEU A 82 2.04 11.20 2.24
N PHE A 83 2.42 10.28 1.37
CA PHE A 83 3.04 9.01 1.75
C PHE A 83 4.52 9.00 1.35
N ALA A 84 5.36 8.40 2.20
CA ALA A 84 6.74 8.11 1.84
C ALA A 84 6.78 6.92 0.87
N ALA A 85 7.56 7.03 -0.20
CA ALA A 85 7.71 6.02 -1.25
C ALA A 85 9.14 5.48 -1.35
N GLY A 86 9.86 5.46 -0.23
CA GLY A 86 11.30 5.13 -0.16
C GLY A 86 12.21 6.35 -0.35
N ASP A 87 13.48 6.26 0.05
CA ASP A 87 14.59 7.21 -0.20
C ASP A 87 14.22 8.68 -0.47
N MET A 88 13.66 9.38 0.54
CA MET A 88 13.26 10.81 0.43
C MET A 88 12.28 11.13 -0.71
N LYS A 89 11.60 10.12 -1.25
CA LYS A 89 10.55 10.24 -2.26
C LYS A 89 9.18 10.22 -1.60
N PHE A 90 8.25 10.95 -2.20
CA PHE A 90 6.90 11.05 -1.72
C PHE A 90 5.90 10.92 -2.85
N ILE A 91 4.72 10.41 -2.51
CA ILE A 91 3.55 10.39 -3.38
C ILE A 91 2.37 11.03 -2.65
N GLU A 92 1.38 11.45 -3.43
CA GLU A 92 0.16 12.03 -2.91
C GLU A 92 -1.03 11.11 -3.16
N THR A 93 -1.97 11.11 -2.23
CA THR A 93 -3.25 10.41 -2.33
C THR A 93 -4.34 11.39 -1.95
N ALA A 94 -5.39 11.51 -2.76
CA ALA A 94 -6.49 12.44 -2.48
C ALA A 94 -7.77 11.66 -2.15
N TYR A 95 -8.27 11.85 -0.93
CA TYR A 95 -9.59 11.44 -0.50
C TYR A 95 -10.59 12.54 -0.82
N ILE A 96 -11.63 12.21 -1.58
CA ILE A 96 -12.64 13.14 -2.07
C ILE A 96 -14.00 12.65 -1.56
N PRO A 97 -14.54 13.26 -0.48
CA PRO A 97 -15.87 12.92 0.02
C PRO A 97 -16.94 13.58 -0.82
N GLU A 98 -18.02 12.84 -1.08
CA GLU A 98 -19.26 13.35 -1.67
C GLU A 98 -20.46 12.82 -0.87
N VAL A 99 -21.67 13.25 -1.21
CA VAL A 99 -22.89 12.90 -0.45
C VAL A 99 -23.14 11.39 -0.42
N GLU A 100 -22.97 10.71 -1.55
CA GLU A 100 -23.30 9.29 -1.71
C GLU A 100 -22.07 8.39 -1.94
N ARG A 101 -20.89 8.99 -2.14
CA ARG A 101 -19.66 8.26 -2.48
C ARG A 101 -18.45 8.87 -1.80
N ALA A 102 -17.43 8.04 -1.62
CA ALA A 102 -16.12 8.50 -1.22
C ALA A 102 -15.07 7.92 -2.17
N THR A 103 -14.39 8.81 -2.88
CA THR A 103 -13.42 8.43 -3.90
C THR A 103 -12.00 8.61 -3.36
N LEU A 104 -11.16 7.61 -3.57
CA LEU A 104 -9.72 7.74 -3.35
C LEU A 104 -8.98 7.76 -4.68
N CYS A 105 -8.22 8.83 -4.88
CA CYS A 105 -7.30 8.97 -5.99
C CYS A 105 -5.92 8.46 -5.56
N VAL A 106 -5.47 7.35 -6.17
CA VAL A 106 -4.20 6.69 -5.85
C VAL A 106 -3.14 6.98 -6.91
N SER A 107 -1.88 7.06 -6.45
CA SER A 107 -0.68 7.14 -7.28
C SER A 107 -0.18 5.74 -7.66
N SER A 108 0.45 5.60 -8.82
CA SER A 108 1.07 4.36 -9.33
C SER A 108 2.59 4.43 -9.44
N GLN A 109 3.16 5.63 -9.51
CA GLN A 109 4.61 5.86 -9.67
C GLN A 109 5.07 7.03 -8.78
N VAL A 110 6.39 7.16 -8.61
CA VAL A 110 7.01 8.42 -8.16
C VAL A 110 7.46 9.18 -9.40
N GLY A 111 6.80 10.31 -9.66
CA GLY A 111 6.97 11.02 -10.93
C GLY A 111 6.23 10.33 -12.08
N CYS A 112 6.49 10.76 -13.32
CA CYS A 112 5.88 10.16 -14.52
C CYS A 112 6.74 10.40 -15.77
N LYS A 113 6.85 9.39 -16.66
CA LYS A 113 7.65 9.46 -17.90
C LYS A 113 6.96 10.21 -19.04
N MET A 114 5.64 10.40 -18.95
CA MET A 114 4.83 10.84 -20.10
C MET A 114 5.09 12.29 -20.53
N GLY A 115 5.67 13.13 -19.66
CA GLY A 115 6.06 14.49 -20.04
C GLY A 115 4.90 15.42 -20.44
N CYS A 116 3.67 15.13 -20.01
CA CYS A 116 2.49 15.95 -20.31
C CYS A 116 2.69 17.39 -19.83
N LEU A 117 2.66 18.37 -20.74
CA LEU A 117 3.05 19.77 -20.47
C LEU A 117 2.22 20.47 -19.38
N PHE A 118 0.95 20.08 -19.24
CA PHE A 118 0.03 20.62 -18.24
C PHE A 118 0.16 19.94 -16.87
N CYS A 119 0.88 18.84 -16.76
CA CYS A 119 0.96 18.02 -15.55
C CYS A 119 2.21 18.37 -14.74
N MET A 120 2.03 18.75 -13.46
CA MET A 120 3.16 19.02 -12.57
C MET A 120 4.05 17.79 -12.38
N THR A 121 3.45 16.60 -12.29
CA THR A 121 4.18 15.32 -12.21
C THR A 121 4.99 15.04 -13.47
N GLY A 122 4.48 15.39 -14.65
CA GLY A 122 5.22 15.27 -15.92
C GLY A 122 6.49 16.11 -15.94
N LYS A 123 6.46 17.30 -15.30
CA LYS A 123 7.64 18.17 -15.17
C LYS A 123 8.68 17.67 -14.17
N GLN A 124 8.28 16.85 -13.18
CA GLN A 124 9.19 16.28 -12.19
C GLN A 124 10.05 15.13 -12.77
N GLY A 125 9.62 14.56 -13.91
CA GLY A 125 10.24 13.37 -14.49
C GLY A 125 9.94 12.11 -13.69
N PHE A 126 10.24 10.96 -14.26
CA PHE A 126 10.05 9.66 -13.63
C PHE A 126 11.20 9.29 -12.71
N GLN A 127 10.89 8.61 -11.60
CA GLN A 127 11.90 8.10 -10.68
C GLN A 127 11.79 6.58 -10.46
N THR A 128 10.60 6.08 -10.12
CA THR A 128 10.39 4.63 -9.88
C THR A 128 8.91 4.27 -9.94
N ASN A 129 8.63 3.02 -10.25
CA ASN A 129 7.31 2.43 -10.04
C ASN A 129 7.07 2.16 -8.56
N LEU A 130 5.82 2.26 -8.12
CA LEU A 130 5.40 1.78 -6.80
C LEU A 130 5.21 0.27 -6.84
N THR A 131 5.50 -0.39 -5.72
CA THR A 131 5.09 -1.78 -5.53
C THR A 131 3.58 -1.87 -5.32
N ALA A 132 3.00 -3.04 -5.55
CA ALA A 132 1.58 -3.28 -5.24
C ALA A 132 1.26 -2.95 -3.77
N GLY A 133 2.18 -3.25 -2.85
CA GLY A 133 2.05 -2.90 -1.43
C GLY A 133 1.98 -1.39 -1.21
N GLN A 134 2.83 -0.60 -1.88
CA GLN A 134 2.80 0.86 -1.80
C GLN A 134 1.53 1.46 -2.40
N ILE A 135 0.97 0.87 -3.46
CA ILE A 135 -0.32 1.30 -4.04
C ILE A 135 -1.45 1.04 -3.05
N ILE A 136 -1.57 -0.19 -2.53
CA ILE A 136 -2.66 -0.56 -1.62
C ILE A 136 -2.49 0.11 -0.23
N ASN A 137 -1.27 0.44 0.18
CA ASN A 137 -1.01 1.21 1.40
C ASN A 137 -1.73 2.55 1.41
N GLN A 138 -1.86 3.22 0.25
CA GLN A 138 -2.61 4.47 0.12
C GLN A 138 -4.09 4.30 0.46
N VAL A 139 -4.64 3.10 0.21
CA VAL A 139 -6.04 2.74 0.50
C VAL A 139 -6.21 2.40 1.99
N ARG A 140 -5.29 1.59 2.53
CA ARG A 140 -5.42 1.03 3.90
C ARG A 140 -4.95 1.97 4.98
N SER A 141 -4.01 2.87 4.70
CA SER A 141 -3.39 3.73 5.72
C SER A 141 -3.99 5.12 5.76
N ILE A 142 -5.31 5.23 5.55
CA ILE A 142 -6.08 6.46 5.78
C ILE A 142 -7.26 6.18 6.72
N PRO A 143 -7.72 7.17 7.52
CA PRO A 143 -8.83 6.95 8.45
C PRO A 143 -10.18 6.68 7.76
N GLU A 144 -10.30 6.97 6.46
CA GLU A 144 -11.52 6.80 5.69
C GLU A 144 -11.60 5.48 4.94
N THR A 145 -10.65 4.56 5.14
CA THR A 145 -10.57 3.27 4.42
C THR A 145 -11.91 2.54 4.35
N ASP A 146 -12.68 2.52 5.45
CA ASP A 146 -13.97 1.81 5.53
C ASP A 146 -15.14 2.54 4.87
N LYS A 147 -14.94 3.81 4.48
CA LYS A 147 -15.93 4.64 3.79
C LYS A 147 -15.75 4.65 2.28
N LEU A 148 -14.61 4.17 1.79
CA LEU A 148 -14.28 4.21 0.37
C LEU A 148 -15.25 3.38 -0.45
N THR A 149 -15.82 4.00 -1.47
CA THR A 149 -16.70 3.34 -2.44
C THR A 149 -16.08 3.27 -3.83
N ASN A 150 -15.11 4.15 -4.11
CA ASN A 150 -14.49 4.30 -5.43
C ASN A 150 -12.98 4.48 -5.31
N LEU A 151 -12.23 3.81 -6.18
CA LEU A 151 -10.80 4.00 -6.36
C LEU A 151 -10.53 4.45 -7.79
N VAL A 152 -9.70 5.48 -7.96
CA VAL A 152 -9.28 5.98 -9.28
C VAL A 152 -7.76 6.09 -9.34
N TYR A 153 -7.17 5.64 -10.45
CA TYR A 153 -5.74 5.78 -10.72
C TYR A 153 -5.48 7.09 -11.46
N MET A 154 -5.63 8.21 -10.76
CA MET A 154 -5.45 9.56 -11.31
C MET A 154 -4.46 10.39 -10.49
N GLY A 155 -3.66 9.73 -9.65
CA GLY A 155 -2.64 10.37 -8.83
C GLY A 155 -1.36 10.60 -9.63
N ILE A 156 -0.22 10.38 -8.98
CA ILE A 156 1.10 10.48 -9.57
C ILE A 156 1.41 9.19 -10.35
N GLY A 157 1.73 9.33 -11.64
CA GLY A 157 2.21 8.23 -12.49
C GLY A 157 1.28 7.89 -13.66
N GLU A 158 1.80 7.08 -14.58
CA GLU A 158 1.03 6.43 -15.64
C GLU A 158 0.78 4.97 -15.24
N PRO A 159 -0.47 4.56 -14.95
CA PRO A 159 -0.76 3.20 -14.48
C PRO A 159 -0.50 2.08 -15.50
N LEU A 160 -0.44 2.41 -16.80
CA LEU A 160 -0.27 1.43 -17.88
C LEU A 160 1.19 1.32 -18.39
N ASP A 161 2.14 2.05 -17.79
CA ASP A 161 3.59 1.99 -18.08
C ASP A 161 4.31 1.00 -17.15
#